data_AF-A0A0M1JFW3-F1
#
_entry.id   AF-A0A0M1JFW3-F1
#
_cell.length_a   1.000
_cell.length_b   1.000
_cell.length_c   1.000
_cell.angle_alpha   90.00
_cell.angle_beta   90.00
_cell.angle_gamma   90.00
#
_symmetry.space_group_name_H-M   'P 1'
#
loop_
_entity.id
_entity.type
_entity.pdbx_description
1 polymer ?
#
loop_
_entity_poly.entity_id
_entity_poly.type
_entity_poly.pdbx_seq_one_letter_code
_entity_poly.pdbx_strand_id
1 'polypeptide(L)'
;MSADALNTFLATITHHGAIDGVTGSCHQLNTPTDDAVLVDCGLFQGAEVSGTGSHAEQLAIEFDIAQVRALVVTHVHIDHIGRIPYLLAAGFNGPIICSPASAQLLP
;
A
#
# COMPACT_ATOMS: atom_id res chain seq x y z
N MET A 1 1.63 -7.95 32.71
CA MET A 1 1.41 -8.39 31.32
C MET A 1 2.35 -7.55 30.47
N SER A 2 3.26 -8.16 29.70
CA SER A 2 4.21 -7.41 28.86
C SER A 2 3.46 -6.68 27.74
N ALA A 3 4.04 -5.60 27.21
CA ALA A 3 3.49 -4.89 26.05
C ALA A 3 3.24 -5.82 24.86
N ASP A 4 4.06 -6.87 24.71
CA ASP A 4 3.94 -7.89 23.66
C ASP A 4 2.61 -8.67 23.71
N ALA A 5 2.02 -8.86 24.89
CA ALA A 5 0.75 -9.59 25.06
C ALA A 5 -0.48 -8.74 24.68
N LEU A 6 -0.37 -7.41 24.64
CA LEU A 6 -1.45 -6.52 24.17
C LEU A 6 -1.45 -6.38 22.64
N ASN A 7 -0.27 -6.47 22.01
CA ASN A 7 -0.14 -6.42 20.55
C ASN A 7 -0.85 -7.57 19.84
N THR A 8 -1.08 -8.70 20.51
CA THR A 8 -1.80 -9.85 19.94
C THR A 8 -3.31 -9.62 19.80
N PHE A 9 -3.86 -8.51 20.31
CA PHE A 9 -5.30 -8.21 20.27
C PHE A 9 -5.65 -6.91 19.55
N LEU A 10 -4.66 -6.13 19.11
CA LEU A 10 -4.88 -4.80 18.53
C LEU A 10 -4.47 -4.79 17.07
N ALA A 11 -5.30 -4.17 16.23
CA ALA A 11 -4.91 -3.85 14.87
C ALA A 11 -3.79 -2.79 14.87
N THR A 12 -2.85 -2.91 13.93
CA THR A 12 -1.75 -1.95 13.76
C THR A 12 -1.72 -1.42 12.33
N ILE A 13 -1.08 -0.27 12.14
CA ILE A 13 -0.88 0.32 10.81
C ILE A 13 0.61 0.36 10.52
N THR A 14 1.01 -0.19 9.38
CA THR A 14 2.34 -0.04 8.81
C THR A 14 2.27 0.90 7.61
N HIS A 15 3.09 1.95 7.60
CA HIS A 15 3.15 2.90 6.49
C HIS A 15 4.28 2.49 5.53
N HIS A 16 3.94 2.28 4.27
CA HIS A 16 4.89 1.95 3.18
C HIS A 16 5.16 3.15 2.26
N GLY A 17 4.50 4.28 2.52
CA GLY A 17 4.68 5.54 1.81
C GLY A 17 3.83 6.65 2.43
N ALA A 18 3.95 7.87 1.90
CA ALA A 18 3.37 9.09 2.47
C ALA A 18 3.67 9.29 3.98
N ILE A 19 4.89 8.92 4.41
CA ILE A 19 5.34 9.10 5.80
C ILE A 19 5.81 10.54 6.03
N ASP A 20 6.78 10.97 5.21
CA ASP A 20 7.39 12.31 5.25
C ASP A 20 7.05 13.12 3.99
N GLY A 21 6.02 12.70 3.25
CA GLY A 21 5.65 13.22 1.94
C GLY A 21 4.15 13.20 1.69
N VAL A 22 3.73 13.77 0.56
CA VAL A 22 2.33 13.87 0.14
C VAL A 22 1.98 12.86 -0.96
N THR A 23 2.96 12.15 -1.52
CA THR A 23 2.73 11.16 -2.57
C THR A 23 3.13 9.74 -2.16
N GLY A 24 2.81 8.76 -2.99
CA GLY A 24 3.11 7.36 -2.72
C GLY A 24 2.28 6.77 -1.58
N SER A 25 1.01 7.17 -1.43
CA SER A 25 0.14 6.63 -0.38
C SER A 25 0.05 5.11 -0.48
N CYS A 26 0.41 4.42 0.60
CA CYS A 26 0.42 2.97 0.69
C CYS A 26 0.49 2.58 2.16
N HIS A 27 -0.60 2.06 2.70
CA HIS A 27 -0.71 1.79 4.14
C HIS A 27 -1.31 0.42 4.38
N GLN A 28 -0.73 -0.34 5.30
CA GLN A 28 -1.16 -1.69 5.60
C GLN A 28 -1.82 -1.72 6.98
N LEU A 29 -3.10 -2.09 7.01
CA LEU A 29 -3.84 -2.37 8.23
C LEU A 29 -3.64 -3.83 8.59
N ASN A 30 -2.83 -4.11 9.61
CA ASN A 30 -2.59 -5.45 10.12
C ASN A 30 -3.67 -5.80 11.15
N THR A 31 -4.20 -7.02 11.04
CA THR A 31 -5.14 -7.59 11.99
C THR A 31 -4.40 -8.39 13.07
N PRO A 32 -5.05 -8.66 14.21
CA PRO A 32 -4.51 -9.58 15.22
C PRO A 32 -4.29 -11.02 14.73
N THR A 33 -4.91 -11.43 13.61
CA THR A 33 -4.84 -12.79 13.06
C THR A 33 -3.74 -12.96 12.00
N ASP A 34 -2.79 -12.03 11.93
CA ASP A 34 -1.71 -12.00 10.93
C ASP A 34 -2.19 -11.83 9.48
N ASP A 35 -3.45 -11.46 9.26
CA ASP A 35 -3.95 -10.99 7.97
C ASP A 35 -3.81 -9.47 7.87
N ALA A 36 -3.76 -8.96 6.64
CA ALA A 36 -3.70 -7.52 6.39
C ALA A 36 -4.60 -7.06 5.24
N VAL A 37 -4.95 -5.78 5.27
CA VAL A 37 -5.55 -5.06 4.13
C VAL A 37 -4.62 -3.93 3.74
N LEU A 38 -4.33 -3.80 2.46
CA LEU A 38 -3.60 -2.67 1.92
C LEU A 38 -4.59 -1.55 1.55
N VAL A 39 -4.27 -0.32 1.90
CA VAL A 39 -4.99 0.90 1.54
C VAL A 39 -4.08 1.70 0.62
N ASP A 40 -4.53 1.85 -0.62
CA ASP A 40 -3.82 2.45 -1.74
C ASP A 40 -2.48 1.78 -2.08
N CYS A 41 -1.99 2.04 -3.29
CA CYS A 41 -0.69 1.61 -3.78
C CYS A 41 -0.17 2.67 -4.75
N GLY A 42 0.22 3.80 -4.18
CA GLY A 42 0.54 5.03 -4.86
C GLY A 42 1.95 5.15 -5.41
N LEU A 43 2.11 5.95 -6.46
CA LEU A 43 3.40 6.35 -7.00
C LEU A 43 3.97 7.58 -6.28
N PHE A 44 5.26 7.57 -5.93
CA PHE A 44 5.96 8.76 -5.45
C PHE A 44 6.21 9.75 -6.59
N GLN A 45 6.08 11.06 -6.34
CA GLN A 45 6.21 12.11 -7.37
C GLN A 45 7.06 13.30 -6.90
N GLY A 46 7.57 14.05 -7.88
CA GLY A 46 8.21 15.35 -7.65
C GLY A 46 9.49 15.25 -6.83
N ALA A 47 9.62 16.10 -5.81
CA ALA A 47 10.83 16.17 -4.98
C ALA A 47 11.12 14.85 -4.23
N GLU A 48 10.08 14.06 -3.93
CA GLU A 48 10.20 12.73 -3.30
C GLU A 48 10.92 11.72 -4.20
N VAL A 49 11.01 12.00 -5.50
CA VAL A 49 11.73 11.18 -6.49
C VAL A 49 13.16 11.68 -6.74
N SER A 50 13.44 12.94 -6.39
CA SER A 50 14.60 13.68 -6.88
C SER A 50 15.93 13.41 -6.15
N GLY A 51 15.91 12.70 -5.03
CA GLY A 51 17.08 12.49 -4.17
C GLY A 51 17.74 11.11 -4.22
N THR A 52 17.08 10.07 -4.76
CA THR A 52 17.50 8.66 -4.56
C THR A 52 18.00 7.92 -5.80
N GLY A 53 18.02 8.54 -6.99
CA GLY A 53 18.50 7.87 -8.21
C GLY A 53 17.54 6.79 -8.72
N SER A 54 17.56 6.57 -10.04
CA SER A 54 16.73 5.67 -10.87
C SER A 54 15.38 5.17 -10.29
N HIS A 55 14.32 5.71 -10.88
CA HIS A 55 12.87 5.40 -10.85
C HIS A 55 12.37 3.96 -10.55
N ALA A 56 13.19 2.90 -10.60
CA ALA A 56 12.73 1.53 -10.47
C ALA A 56 12.49 1.08 -9.01
N GLU A 57 13.32 1.52 -8.06
CA GLU A 57 13.18 1.14 -6.65
C GLU A 57 11.91 1.72 -6.01
N GLN A 58 11.54 2.95 -6.38
CA GLN A 58 10.31 3.61 -5.90
C GLN A 58 9.02 2.93 -6.38
N LEU A 59 9.12 2.16 -7.46
CA LEU A 59 8.01 1.41 -8.06
C LEU A 59 7.91 0.00 -7.48
N ALA A 60 9.02 -0.55 -6.96
CA ALA A 60 9.06 -1.89 -6.42
C ALA A 60 8.19 -2.00 -5.16
N ILE A 61 7.59 -3.17 -4.99
CA ILE A 61 6.95 -3.56 -3.74
C ILE A 61 8.00 -4.30 -2.91
N GLU A 62 8.55 -3.62 -1.92
CA GLU A 62 9.67 -4.12 -1.09
C GLU A 62 9.21 -4.69 0.27
N PHE A 63 7.90 -4.85 0.45
CA PHE A 63 7.31 -5.43 1.64
C PHE A 63 6.60 -6.74 1.32
N ASP A 64 6.48 -7.63 2.32
CA ASP A 64 5.79 -8.91 2.15
C ASP A 64 4.29 -8.70 1.95
N ILE A 65 3.76 -9.28 0.88
CA ILE A 65 2.34 -9.23 0.52
C ILE A 65 1.60 -10.54 0.81
N ALA A 66 2.28 -11.58 1.34
CA ALA A 66 1.70 -12.90 1.57
C ALA A 66 0.46 -12.86 2.48
N GLN A 67 0.43 -11.91 3.41
CA GLN A 67 -0.67 -11.71 4.34
C GLN A 67 -1.73 -10.70 3.88
N VAL A 68 -1.50 -10.01 2.76
CA VAL A 68 -2.44 -9.00 2.26
C VAL A 68 -3.62 -9.70 1.57
N ARG A 69 -4.82 -9.55 2.14
CA ARG A 69 -6.05 -10.21 1.68
C ARG A 69 -6.86 -9.38 0.70
N ALA A 70 -6.68 -8.06 0.71
CA ALA A 70 -7.36 -7.16 -0.22
C ALA A 70 -6.56 -5.86 -0.36
N LEU A 71 -6.73 -5.21 -1.51
CA LEU A 71 -6.37 -3.82 -1.71
C LEU A 71 -7.65 -2.99 -1.71
N VAL A 72 -7.71 -1.96 -0.87
CA VAL A 72 -8.74 -0.93 -0.91
C VAL A 72 -8.17 0.31 -1.58
N VAL A 73 -8.84 0.79 -2.63
CA VAL A 73 -8.44 2.03 -3.32
C VAL A 73 -9.41 3.15 -2.96
N THR A 74 -8.85 4.25 -2.46
CA THR A 74 -9.62 5.43 -2.03
C THR A 74 -10.14 6.23 -3.22
N HIS A 75 -9.27 6.53 -4.19
CA HIS A 75 -9.58 7.25 -5.42
C HIS A 75 -8.47 7.03 -6.46
N VAL A 76 -8.60 7.64 -7.65
CA VAL A 76 -7.80 7.27 -8.82
C VAL A 76 -6.67 8.24 -9.16
N HIS A 77 -6.25 9.07 -8.22
CA HIS A 77 -5.02 9.83 -8.44
C HIS A 77 -3.80 8.91 -8.42
N ILE A 78 -2.79 9.25 -9.21
CA ILE A 78 -1.64 8.40 -9.48
C ILE A 78 -0.79 8.14 -8.23
N ASP A 79 -0.79 9.07 -7.28
CA ASP A 79 -0.18 8.97 -5.96
C ASP A 79 -0.94 8.04 -4.99
N HIS A 80 -2.05 7.44 -5.44
CA HIS A 80 -2.80 6.40 -4.72
C HIS A 80 -2.90 5.08 -5.50
N ILE A 81 -2.78 5.09 -6.83
CA ILE A 81 -2.96 3.87 -7.66
C ILE A 81 -1.77 3.52 -8.55
N GLY A 82 -0.78 4.41 -8.67
CA GLY A 82 0.24 4.34 -9.70
C GLY A 82 1.19 3.16 -9.58
N ARG A 83 1.23 2.47 -8.44
CA ARG A 83 2.00 1.23 -8.23
C ARG A 83 1.16 -0.05 -8.28
N ILE A 84 -0.15 0.00 -8.51
CA ILE A 84 -0.98 -1.21 -8.62
C ILE A 84 -0.42 -2.23 -9.63
N PRO A 85 0.02 -1.84 -10.84
CA PRO A 85 0.64 -2.81 -11.77
C PRO A 85 1.87 -3.53 -11.20
N TYR A 86 2.65 -2.84 -10.35
CA TYR A 86 3.84 -3.41 -9.70
C TYR A 86 3.46 -4.32 -8.53
N LEU A 87 2.39 -4.00 -7.81
CA LEU A 87 1.80 -4.90 -6.81
C LEU A 87 1.32 -6.21 -7.42
N LEU A 88 0.66 -6.15 -8.58
CA LEU A 88 0.27 -7.33 -9.34
C LEU A 88 1.49 -8.12 -9.82
N ALA A 89 2.51 -7.44 -10.35
CA ALA A 89 3.76 -8.06 -10.77
C ALA A 89 4.54 -8.72 -9.61
N ALA A 90 4.43 -8.18 -8.40
CA ALA A 90 4.98 -8.76 -7.17
C ALA A 90 4.23 -10.02 -6.68
N GLY A 91 3.10 -10.36 -7.32
CA GLY A 91 2.36 -11.59 -7.05
C GLY A 91 1.05 -11.40 -6.28
N PHE A 92 0.61 -10.16 -6.04
CA PHE A 92 -0.70 -9.93 -5.42
C PHE A 92 -1.82 -10.41 -6.34
N ASN A 93 -2.71 -11.23 -5.79
CA ASN A 93 -3.83 -11.83 -6.52
C ASN A 93 -5.17 -11.69 -5.76
N GLY A 94 -5.20 -10.88 -4.70
CA GLY A 94 -6.40 -10.61 -3.92
C GLY A 94 -7.36 -9.64 -4.62
N PRO A 95 -8.58 -9.48 -4.10
CA PRO A 95 -9.54 -8.50 -4.60
C PRO A 95 -9.02 -7.07 -4.45
N ILE A 96 -9.34 -6.24 -5.46
CA ILE A 96 -9.21 -4.78 -5.42
C ILE A 96 -10.61 -4.20 -5.21
N ILE A 97 -10.82 -3.54 -4.07
CA ILE A 97 -12.10 -2.99 -3.63
C ILE A 97 -12.06 -1.47 -3.79
N CYS A 98 -13.00 -0.91 -4.54
CA CYS A 98 -13.08 0.52 -4.76
C CYS A 98 -14.51 0.94 -5.14
N SER A 99 -14.73 2.26 -5.27
CA SER A 99 -16.01 2.77 -5.76
C SER A 99 -16.24 2.38 -7.24
N PRO A 100 -17.50 2.32 -7.72
CA PRO A 100 -17.78 2.05 -9.13
C PRO A 100 -17.11 3.03 -10.10
N ALA A 101 -17.00 4.31 -9.71
CA ALA A 101 -16.31 5.32 -10.52
C ALA A 101 -14.80 5.06 -10.58
N SER A 102 -14.19 4.69 -9.45
CA SER A 102 -12.77 4.31 -9.41
C SER A 102 -12.49 3.09 -10.27
N ALA A 103 -13.32 2.06 -10.20
CA ALA A 103 -13.16 0.82 -10.97
C ALA A 103 -13.09 1.05 -12.50
N GLN A 104 -13.77 2.08 -13.01
CA GLN A 104 -13.74 2.43 -14.44
C GLN A 104 -12.43 3.10 -14.88
N LEU A 105 -11.64 3.63 -13.92
CA LEU A 105 -10.47 4.47 -14.16
C LEU A 105 -9.17 3.85 -13.62
N LEU A 106 -9.24 2.71 -12.92
CA LEU A 106 -8.06 1.97 -12.49
C LEU A 106 -7.23 1.51 -13.72
N PRO A 107 -5.89 1.49 -13.58
CA PRO A 107 -4.96 1.12 -14.64
C PRO A 107 -4.99 -0.36 -15.02
#